data_AF-A0A8T4ELN4-F1
#
_entry.id   AF-A0A8T4ELN4-F1
#
_cell.length_a   1.000
_cell.length_b   1.000
_cell.length_c   1.000
_cell.angle_alpha   90.00
_cell.angle_beta   90.00
_cell.angle_gamma   90.00
#
_symmetry.space_group_name_H-M   'P 1'
#
loop_
_entity.id
_entity.type
_entity.pdbx_description
1 polymer ?
#
loop_
_entity_poly.entity_id
_entity_poly.type
_entity_poly.pdbx_seq_one_letter_code
_entity_poly.pdbx_strand_id
1 'polypeptide(L)'
;MLKKDNVWTWSINCNNTLEDKLSEGKWIVTGSKEQLSAMFQKINVLVEQGRLYKAKYSHKENPAEDLFADKEPIMVVYANDKTKEKAKQELARLGLAPSFWKYEWESKRDWMPGGKLYQEHAEAREKKITDELLEYWLKQKDI
;
A
#
# COMPACT_ATOMS: atom_id res chain seq x y z
N MET A 1 -15.33 6.15 4.88
CA MET A 1 -15.14 5.15 5.98
C MET A 1 -13.70 4.70 6.01
N LEU A 2 -13.05 4.82 7.17
CA LEU A 2 -11.71 4.30 7.41
C LEU A 2 -11.76 2.85 7.91
N LYS A 3 -10.85 2.01 7.42
CA LYS A 3 -10.65 0.64 7.92
C LYS A 3 -9.15 0.42 8.14
N LYS A 4 -8.75 -0.11 9.27
CA LYS A 4 -7.34 -0.38 9.58
C LYS A 4 -7.15 -1.89 9.77
N ASP A 5 -6.11 -2.42 9.15
CA ASP A 5 -5.58 -3.75 9.43
C ASP A 5 -4.16 -3.62 10.02
N ASN A 6 -3.43 -4.73 10.12
CA ASN A 6 -2.12 -4.73 10.76
C ASN A 6 -1.01 -4.05 9.95
N VAL A 7 -1.24 -3.78 8.66
CA VAL A 7 -0.24 -3.20 7.74
C VAL A 7 -0.76 -1.93 7.05
N TRP A 8 -2.04 -1.89 6.74
CA TRP A 8 -2.69 -0.88 5.92
C TRP A 8 -3.82 -0.16 6.67
N THR A 9 -3.89 1.15 6.43
CA THR A 9 -5.13 1.90 6.65
C THR A 9 -5.75 2.21 5.30
N TRP A 10 -7.05 1.93 5.18
CA TRP A 10 -7.87 2.06 3.99
C TRP A 10 -8.88 3.17 4.18
N SER A 11 -9.14 3.91 3.12
CA SER A 11 -10.29 4.80 2.98
C SER A 11 -11.11 4.32 1.79
N ILE A 12 -12.36 3.96 2.07
CA ILE A 12 -13.30 3.45 1.07
C ILE A 12 -14.58 4.27 1.19
N ASN A 13 -15.06 4.76 0.05
CA ASN A 13 -16.39 5.35 -0.03
C ASN A 13 -17.42 4.22 -0.22
N CYS A 14 -18.33 4.10 0.75
CA CYS A 14 -19.37 3.08 0.75
C CYS A 14 -20.48 3.35 -0.28
N ASN A 15 -20.56 4.58 -0.80
CA ASN A 15 -21.57 5.01 -1.76
C ASN A 15 -21.09 4.87 -3.22
N ASN A 16 -19.89 4.31 -3.45
CA ASN A 16 -19.36 4.09 -4.79
C ASN A 16 -20.24 3.14 -5.60
N THR A 17 -20.52 3.52 -6.85
CA THR A 17 -21.26 2.68 -7.80
C THR A 17 -20.44 1.46 -8.21
N LEU A 18 -21.08 0.49 -8.88
CA LEU A 18 -20.38 -0.68 -9.46
C LEU A 18 -19.35 -0.27 -10.52
N GLU A 19 -19.60 0.81 -11.27
CA GLU A 19 -18.65 1.32 -12.26
C GLU A 19 -17.42 1.95 -11.58
N ASP A 20 -17.62 2.65 -10.45
CA ASP A 20 -16.51 3.16 -9.63
C ASP A 20 -15.68 2.01 -9.05
N LYS A 21 -16.30 0.83 -8.82
CA LYS A 21 -15.62 -0.33 -8.25
C LYS A 21 -14.58 -0.96 -9.15
N LEU A 22 -14.64 -0.69 -10.46
CA LEU A 22 -13.67 -1.12 -11.45
C LEU A 22 -12.44 -0.21 -11.41
N SER A 23 -11.60 -0.37 -10.39
CA SER A 23 -10.26 0.24 -10.41
C SER A 23 -9.36 -0.55 -11.36
N GLU A 24 -8.92 0.10 -12.43
CA GLU A 24 -8.01 -0.48 -13.42
C GLU A 24 -6.54 -0.28 -13.02
N GLY A 25 -6.26 0.68 -12.13
CA GLY A 25 -4.94 0.91 -11.59
C GLY A 25 -4.92 1.83 -10.38
N LYS A 26 -3.70 2.30 -10.07
CA LYS A 26 -3.43 3.19 -8.94
C LYS A 26 -2.24 4.08 -9.16
N TRP A 27 -2.32 5.26 -8.55
CA TRP A 27 -1.16 6.09 -8.26
C TRP A 27 -0.49 5.63 -6.99
N ILE A 28 0.85 5.54 -7.03
CA ILE A 28 1.68 5.24 -5.87
C ILE A 28 2.41 6.53 -5.46
N VAL A 29 2.34 6.86 -4.17
CA VAL A 29 2.98 8.01 -3.54
C VAL A 29 3.90 7.47 -2.45
N THR A 30 5.18 7.82 -2.49
CA THR A 30 6.15 7.53 -1.43
C THR A 30 6.25 8.71 -0.46
N GLY A 31 6.63 8.44 0.79
CA GLY A 31 6.83 9.48 1.79
C GLY A 31 7.10 8.90 3.17
N SER A 32 7.39 9.76 4.14
CA SER A 32 7.51 9.30 5.53
C SER A 32 6.17 8.84 6.09
N LYS A 33 6.20 7.99 7.11
CA LYS A 33 5.00 7.51 7.79
C LYS A 33 4.16 8.67 8.31
N GLU A 34 4.80 9.66 8.91
CA GLU A 34 4.17 10.84 9.51
C GLU A 34 3.49 11.68 8.44
N GLN A 35 4.17 11.92 7.32
CA GLN A 35 3.62 12.67 6.19
C GLN A 35 2.40 11.96 5.59
N LEU A 36 2.53 10.65 5.30
CA LEU A 36 1.44 9.90 4.69
C LEU A 36 0.25 9.78 5.63
N SER A 37 0.47 9.54 6.93
CA SER A 37 -0.60 9.47 7.94
C SER A 37 -1.35 10.80 8.06
N ALA A 38 -0.63 11.93 8.14
CA ALA A 38 -1.23 13.25 8.20
C ALA A 38 -2.02 13.59 6.93
N MET A 39 -1.49 13.24 5.75
CA MET A 39 -2.20 13.46 4.49
C MET A 39 -3.40 12.51 4.30
N PHE A 40 -3.37 11.34 4.91
CA PHE A 40 -4.45 10.36 4.74
C PHE A 40 -5.79 10.85 5.27
N GLN A 41 -5.80 11.73 6.28
CA GLN A 41 -7.03 12.37 6.75
C GLN A 41 -7.66 13.24 5.65
N LYS A 42 -6.86 14.02 4.91
CA LYS A 42 -7.33 14.83 3.79
C LYS A 42 -7.80 13.96 2.62
N ILE A 43 -7.07 12.87 2.35
CA ILE A 43 -7.48 11.88 1.36
C ILE A 43 -8.82 11.24 1.72
N ASN A 44 -9.04 10.92 3.00
CA ASN A 44 -10.31 10.34 3.44
C ASN A 44 -11.50 11.25 3.13
N VAL A 45 -11.36 12.57 3.35
CA VAL A 45 -12.39 13.55 3.00
C VAL A 45 -12.68 13.53 1.50
N LEU A 46 -11.65 13.50 0.65
CA LEU A 46 -11.82 13.42 -0.80
C LEU A 46 -12.49 12.11 -1.24
N VAL A 47 -12.17 10.99 -0.58
CA VAL A 47 -12.80 9.71 -0.83
C VAL A 47 -14.28 9.77 -0.44
N GLU A 48 -14.61 10.27 0.74
CA GLU A 48 -16.00 10.39 1.23
C GLU A 48 -16.85 11.32 0.36
N GLN A 49 -16.25 12.35 -0.24
CA GLN A 49 -16.89 13.23 -1.22
C GLN A 49 -17.04 12.62 -2.62
N GLY A 50 -16.54 11.40 -2.86
CA GLY A 50 -16.54 10.76 -4.18
C GLY A 50 -15.59 11.41 -5.19
N ARG A 51 -14.67 12.27 -4.73
CA ARG A 51 -13.66 12.90 -5.58
C ARG A 51 -12.49 11.96 -5.86
N LEU A 52 -12.22 11.07 -4.92
CA LEU A 52 -11.34 9.91 -5.07
C LEU A 52 -12.15 8.63 -4.82
N TYR A 53 -11.80 7.55 -5.53
CA TYR A 53 -12.54 6.30 -5.41
C TYR A 53 -12.21 5.55 -4.11
N LYS A 54 -10.92 5.24 -3.93
CA LYS A 54 -10.41 4.46 -2.81
C LYS A 54 -8.94 4.78 -2.60
N ALA A 55 -8.48 4.77 -1.37
CA ALA A 55 -7.07 4.91 -1.04
C ALA A 55 -6.66 3.96 0.08
N LYS A 56 -5.36 3.68 0.16
CA LYS A 56 -4.75 3.03 1.33
C LYS A 56 -3.32 3.50 1.53
N TYR A 57 -2.82 3.46 2.76
CA TYR A 57 -1.40 3.68 3.03
C TYR A 57 -0.84 2.63 4.00
N SER A 58 0.44 2.30 3.85
CA SER A 58 1.14 1.37 4.74
C SER A 58 1.66 2.12 5.96
N HIS A 59 1.20 1.78 7.16
CA HIS A 59 1.59 2.50 8.38
C HIS A 59 2.84 1.94 9.08
N LYS A 60 3.36 0.79 8.62
CA LYS A 60 4.61 0.18 9.11
C LYS A 60 4.63 -0.06 10.64
N GLU A 61 3.47 -0.30 11.25
CA GLU A 61 3.37 -0.46 12.71
C GLU A 61 3.62 -1.90 13.17
N ASN A 62 3.40 -2.88 12.30
CA ASN A 62 3.65 -4.29 12.60
C ASN A 62 4.62 -4.90 11.56
N PRO A 63 5.95 -4.71 11.75
CA PRO A 63 6.97 -5.25 10.84
C PRO A 63 6.89 -6.76 10.65
N ALA A 64 6.42 -7.50 11.67
CA ALA A 64 6.34 -8.96 11.60
C ALA A 64 5.32 -9.47 10.56
N GLU A 65 4.32 -8.65 10.23
CA GLU A 65 3.24 -8.96 9.28
C GLU A 65 3.35 -8.16 7.97
N ASP A 66 4.21 -7.14 7.91
CA ASP A 66 4.46 -6.37 6.70
C ASP A 66 5.53 -7.06 5.84
N LEU A 67 5.09 -7.61 4.71
CA LEU A 67 5.96 -8.26 3.71
C LEU A 67 7.07 -7.33 3.17
N PHE A 68 6.91 -6.03 3.34
CA PHE A 68 7.84 -5.00 2.92
C PHE A 68 8.23 -4.10 4.09
N ALA A 69 8.37 -4.65 5.30
CA ALA A 69 8.72 -3.90 6.50
C ALA A 69 9.94 -2.98 6.32
N ASP A 70 10.95 -3.44 5.57
CA ASP A 70 12.19 -2.70 5.29
C ASP A 70 12.05 -1.63 4.19
N LYS A 71 10.91 -1.58 3.50
CA LYS A 71 10.66 -0.58 2.45
C LYS A 71 9.95 0.65 3.00
N GLU A 72 10.17 1.77 2.34
CA GLU A 72 9.51 3.03 2.67
C GLU A 72 7.97 2.88 2.66
N PRO A 73 7.28 3.61 3.56
CA PRO A 73 5.83 3.74 3.50
C PRO A 73 5.35 4.22 2.14
N ILE A 74 4.27 3.61 1.65
CA ILE A 74 3.59 4.04 0.44
C ILE A 74 2.12 4.33 0.71
N MET A 75 1.60 5.30 -0.03
CA MET A 75 0.17 5.53 -0.19
C MET A 75 -0.23 5.22 -1.62
N VAL A 76 -1.40 4.61 -1.75
CA VAL A 76 -1.93 4.11 -3.01
C VAL A 76 -3.32 4.69 -3.19
N VAL A 77 -3.56 5.36 -4.32
CA VAL A 77 -4.86 5.93 -4.66
C VAL A 77 -5.35 5.29 -5.95
N TYR A 78 -6.48 4.59 -5.84
CA TYR A 78 -7.06 3.81 -6.94
C TYR A 78 -7.88 4.70 -7.87
N ALA A 79 -7.79 4.42 -9.16
CA ALA A 79 -8.58 5.07 -10.19
C ALA A 79 -8.75 4.12 -11.41
N ASN A 80 -9.56 4.55 -12.36
CA ASN A 80 -9.66 3.94 -13.71
C ASN A 80 -9.11 4.91 -14.76
N ASP A 81 -9.01 4.49 -16.02
CA ASP A 81 -8.42 5.34 -17.06
C ASP A 81 -9.17 6.67 -17.26
N LYS A 82 -10.49 6.70 -17.01
CA LYS A 82 -11.31 7.92 -17.08
C LYS A 82 -11.00 8.91 -15.93
N THR A 83 -10.62 8.40 -14.76
CA THR A 83 -10.48 9.20 -13.51
C THR A 83 -9.03 9.38 -13.07
N LYS A 84 -8.08 8.67 -13.68
CA LYS A 84 -6.65 8.67 -13.34
C LYS A 84 -6.07 10.08 -13.25
N GLU A 85 -6.27 10.91 -14.27
CA GLU A 85 -5.69 12.26 -14.29
C GLU A 85 -6.35 13.19 -13.28
N LYS A 86 -7.66 13.05 -13.07
CA LYS A 86 -8.37 13.78 -12.01
C LYS A 86 -7.82 13.41 -10.64
N ALA A 87 -7.61 12.12 -10.36
CA ALA A 87 -7.02 11.66 -9.11
C ALA A 87 -5.60 12.22 -8.92
N LYS A 88 -4.78 12.25 -9.98
CA LYS A 88 -3.45 12.86 -9.95
C LYS A 88 -3.49 14.35 -9.60
N GLN A 89 -4.43 15.09 -10.17
CA GLN A 89 -4.61 16.52 -9.88
C GLN A 89 -5.05 16.76 -8.43
N GLU A 90 -5.94 15.93 -7.88
CA GLU A 90 -6.32 16.03 -6.47
C GLU A 90 -5.14 15.79 -5.53
N LEU A 91 -4.29 14.81 -5.85
CA LEU A 91 -3.05 14.57 -5.10
C LEU A 91 -2.11 15.79 -5.16
N ALA A 92 -1.92 16.36 -6.35
CA ALA A 92 -1.08 17.55 -6.52
C ALA A 92 -1.58 18.75 -5.70
N ARG A 93 -2.91 18.96 -5.62
CA ARG A 93 -3.50 20.02 -4.78
C ARG A 93 -3.22 19.84 -3.29
N LEU A 94 -2.98 18.61 -2.84
CA LEU A 94 -2.58 18.31 -1.47
C LEU A 94 -1.07 18.41 -1.24
N GLY A 95 -0.30 18.82 -2.27
CA GLY A 95 1.16 18.86 -2.22
C GLY A 95 1.81 17.48 -2.34
N LEU A 96 1.07 16.48 -2.83
CA LEU A 96 1.58 15.13 -3.04
C LEU A 96 1.97 14.93 -4.51
N ALA A 97 3.18 14.43 -4.74
CA ALA A 97 3.66 14.06 -6.06
C ALA A 97 3.60 12.53 -6.22
N PRO A 98 2.60 11.97 -6.92
CA PRO A 98 2.58 10.54 -7.20
C PRO A 98 3.77 10.14 -8.08
N SER A 99 4.50 9.12 -7.64
CA SER A 99 5.75 8.66 -8.23
C SER A 99 5.52 7.96 -9.57
N PHE A 100 4.54 7.06 -9.64
CA PHE A 100 4.16 6.37 -10.88
C PHE A 100 2.74 5.79 -10.83
N TRP A 101 2.19 5.52 -12.02
CA TRP A 101 0.94 4.80 -12.23
C TRP A 101 1.23 3.31 -12.41
N LYS A 102 0.41 2.45 -11.80
CA LYS A 102 0.49 1.00 -11.97
C LYS A 102 -0.90 0.42 -12.16
N TYR A 103 -1.08 -0.39 -13.19
CA TYR A 103 -2.31 -1.11 -13.43
C TYR A 103 -2.49 -2.29 -12.46
N GLU A 104 -3.73 -2.70 -12.23
CA GLU A 104 -4.06 -3.87 -11.41
C GLU A 104 -3.57 -5.16 -12.06
N TRP A 105 -3.62 -5.28 -13.40
CA TRP A 105 -3.10 -6.46 -14.10
C TRP A 105 -1.58 -6.60 -13.95
N GLU A 106 -0.83 -5.49 -13.95
CA GLU A 106 0.61 -5.50 -13.66
C GLU A 106 0.87 -5.98 -12.24
N SER A 107 0.07 -5.50 -11.29
CA SER A 107 0.17 -5.91 -9.89
C SER A 107 -0.13 -7.40 -9.71
N LYS A 108 -1.16 -7.92 -10.40
CA LYS A 108 -1.48 -9.35 -10.39
C LYS A 108 -0.33 -10.17 -10.96
N ARG A 109 0.21 -9.77 -12.11
CA ARG A 109 1.37 -10.43 -12.74
C ARG A 109 2.57 -10.49 -11.80
N ASP A 110 2.86 -9.39 -11.11
CA ASP A 110 4.01 -9.34 -10.19
C ASP A 110 3.85 -10.26 -8.97
N TRP A 111 2.62 -10.58 -8.58
CA TRP A 111 2.30 -11.51 -7.48
C TRP A 111 2.08 -12.95 -7.92
N MET A 112 1.99 -13.24 -9.22
CA MET A 112 1.92 -14.62 -9.72
C MET A 112 3.25 -15.35 -9.48
N PRO A 113 3.25 -16.70 -9.45
CA PRO A 113 4.49 -17.47 -9.36
C PRO A 113 5.51 -17.05 -10.42
N GLY A 114 6.74 -16.77 -9.99
CA GLY A 114 7.81 -16.23 -10.85
C GLY A 114 7.74 -14.72 -11.12
N GLY A 115 6.70 -14.04 -10.63
CA GLY A 115 6.60 -12.58 -10.63
C GLY A 115 7.53 -11.93 -9.61
N LYS A 116 7.88 -10.67 -9.85
CA LYS A 116 8.86 -9.93 -9.03
C LYS A 116 8.47 -9.87 -7.55
N LEU A 117 7.24 -9.47 -7.23
CA LEU A 117 6.79 -9.35 -5.82
C LEU A 117 6.62 -10.72 -5.16
N TYR A 118 6.28 -11.75 -5.94
CA TYR A 118 6.24 -13.13 -5.45
C TYR A 118 7.63 -13.60 -5.03
N GLN A 119 8.66 -13.35 -5.84
CA GLN A 119 10.05 -13.72 -5.56
C GLN A 119 10.59 -12.96 -4.35
N GLU A 120 10.44 -11.63 -4.32
CA GLU A 120 10.85 -10.79 -3.19
C GLU A 120 10.19 -11.26 -1.87
N HIS A 121 8.92 -11.67 -1.93
CA HIS A 121 8.22 -12.21 -0.78
C HIS A 121 8.76 -13.57 -0.32
N ALA A 122 9.07 -14.47 -1.26
CA ALA A 122 9.64 -15.78 -0.95
C ALA A 122 11.02 -15.63 -0.28
N GLU A 123 11.87 -14.77 -0.82
CA GLU A 123 13.20 -14.45 -0.29
C GLU A 123 13.11 -13.83 1.11
N ALA A 124 12.22 -12.85 1.30
CA ALA A 124 12.01 -12.21 2.60
C ALA A 124 11.55 -13.22 3.67
N ARG A 125 10.68 -14.16 3.29
CA ARG A 125 10.19 -15.21 4.20
C ARG A 125 11.29 -16.20 4.56
N GLU A 126 12.10 -16.63 3.60
CA GLU A 126 13.23 -17.54 3.84
C GLU A 126 14.27 -16.91 4.76
N LYS A 127 14.59 -15.63 4.52
CA LYS A 127 15.49 -14.86 5.39
C LYS A 127 14.97 -14.79 6.82
N LYS A 128 13.69 -14.45 7.01
CA LYS A 128 13.06 -14.38 8.34
C LYS A 128 13.15 -15.70 9.11
N ILE A 129 12.86 -16.83 8.45
CA ILE A 129 12.98 -18.16 9.05
C ILE A 129 14.43 -18.44 9.45
N THR A 130 15.38 -18.09 8.58
CA THR A 130 16.81 -18.28 8.86
C THR A 130 17.26 -17.47 10.07
N ASP A 131 16.85 -16.21 10.17
CA ASP A 131 17.17 -15.32 11.30
C ASP A 131 16.57 -15.84 12.62
N GLU A 132 15.30 -16.28 12.61
CA GLU A 132 14.63 -16.88 13.78
C GLU A 132 15.32 -18.17 14.26
N LEU A 133 15.72 -19.04 13.33
CA LEU A 133 16.48 -20.26 13.66
C LEU A 133 17.86 -19.93 14.24
N LEU A 134 18.56 -18.94 13.68
CA LEU A 134 19.86 -18.51 14.17
C LEU A 134 19.76 -17.98 15.61
N GLU A 135 18.78 -17.12 15.89
CA GLU A 135 18.51 -16.63 17.24
C GLU A 135 18.21 -17.77 18.23
N TYR A 136 17.41 -18.75 17.81
CA TYR A 136 17.12 -19.93 18.63
C TYR A 136 18.40 -20.70 18.97
N TRP A 137 19.26 -20.98 17.99
CA TRP A 137 20.51 -21.69 18.20
C TRP A 137 21.51 -20.93 19.09
N LEU A 138 21.59 -19.62 18.96
CA LEU A 138 22.44 -18.78 19.82
C LEU A 138 21.97 -18.84 21.28
N LYS A 139 20.66 -18.74 21.52
CA LYS A 139 20.08 -18.84 22.88
C LYS A 139 20.33 -20.19 23.55
N GLN A 140 20.47 -21.27 22.78
CA GLN A 140 20.79 -22.60 23.32
C GLN A 140 22.27 -22.78 23.66
N LYS A 141 23.17 -21.95 23.12
CA LYS A 141 24.62 -22.01 23.37
C LYS A 141 25.10 -21.12 24.54
N ASP A 142 24.27 -20.18 24.98
CA ASP A 142 24.52 -19.32 26.15
C ASP A 142 23.93 -19.91 27.45
N ILE A 143 23.64 -21.22 27.49
CA ILE A 143 23.23 -22.01 28.66
C ILE A 143 24.28 -23.08 28.97
#